data_AF-A0A7Y4WKR8-F1
#
_entry.id   AF-A0A7Y4WKR8-F1
#
_cell.length_a   1.000
_cell.length_b   1.000
_cell.length_c   1.000
_cell.angle_alpha   90.00
_cell.angle_beta   90.00
_cell.angle_gamma   90.00
#
_symmetry.space_group_name_H-M   'P 1'
#
loop_
_entity.id
_entity.type
_entity.pdbx_description
1 polymer ?
#
loop_
_entity_poly.entity_id
_entity_poly.type
_entity_poly.pdbx_seq_one_letter_code
_entity_poly.pdbx_strand_id
1 'polypeptide(L)'
;MAKRFVDTELWDKEWFMKLSPKLKCLVKFVRDKCDLAGIWSINMSAASFNIGEEVTESELLKIDNGKQFFKFDEGKIFVIGFINFQYGDNLNVASPVHRKILSILYKNEIDYKDLSNRVSNTLSNSLFNRLKEEDKDKDKEEDKETDKEKDSESKNFKIEKPKRVPSTTYDKFTQAWFDWHKSEFKFEPKFAGRE
;
A
#
# COMPACT_ATOMS: atom_id res chain seq x y z
N MET A 1 19.88 -3.30 4.36
CA MET A 1 18.97 -3.55 3.23
C MET A 1 17.54 -3.29 3.73
N ALA A 2 16.82 -2.34 3.12
CA ALA A 2 15.42 -2.12 3.49
C ALA A 2 14.57 -3.22 2.86
N LYS A 3 13.82 -3.98 3.66
CA LYS A 3 12.78 -4.87 3.14
C LYS A 3 11.61 -3.99 2.71
N ARG A 4 11.05 -4.26 1.52
CA ARG A 4 9.86 -3.57 1.02
C ARG A 4 8.74 -4.56 0.86
N PHE A 5 7.57 -4.18 1.33
CA PHE A 5 6.37 -4.95 1.06
C PHE A 5 5.89 -4.64 -0.35
N VAL A 6 5.24 -5.63 -0.95
CA VAL A 6 4.57 -5.51 -2.23
C VAL A 6 3.16 -5.99 -2.04
N ASP A 7 2.21 -5.21 -2.55
CA ASP A 7 0.81 -5.57 -2.54
C ASP A 7 0.60 -6.84 -3.36
N THR A 8 0.09 -7.89 -2.71
CA THR A 8 -0.18 -9.20 -3.31
C THR A 8 -1.28 -9.11 -4.36
N GLU A 9 -2.25 -8.21 -4.16
CA GLU A 9 -3.39 -7.99 -5.06
C GLU A 9 -3.06 -6.98 -6.17
N LEU A 10 -1.82 -6.48 -6.25
CA LEU A 10 -1.45 -5.49 -7.28
C LEU A 10 -1.75 -5.99 -8.70
N TRP A 11 -1.53 -7.28 -8.94
CA TRP A 11 -1.75 -7.88 -10.26
C TRP A 11 -3.23 -7.95 -10.63
N ASP A 12 -4.12 -7.96 -9.63
CA ASP A 12 -5.57 -8.05 -9.80
C ASP A 12 -6.23 -6.67 -9.91
N LYS A 13 -5.47 -5.59 -9.71
CA LYS A 13 -6.00 -4.22 -9.87
C LYS A 13 -6.24 -3.93 -11.35
N GLU A 14 -7.45 -3.44 -11.65
CA GLU A 14 -7.89 -3.19 -13.03
C GLU A 14 -6.93 -2.30 -13.82
N TRP A 15 -6.43 -1.22 -13.21
CA TRP A 15 -5.47 -0.32 -13.86
C TRP A 15 -4.15 -1.02 -14.16
N PHE A 16 -3.70 -1.94 -13.32
CA PHE A 16 -2.43 -2.65 -13.50
C PHE A 16 -2.59 -3.79 -14.50
N MET A 17 -3.73 -4.49 -14.51
CA MET A 17 -4.04 -5.54 -15.49
C MET A 17 -3.95 -5.02 -16.93
N LYS A 18 -4.49 -3.82 -17.18
CA LYS A 18 -4.51 -3.16 -18.49
C LYS A 18 -3.14 -2.68 -18.99
N LEU A 19 -2.12 -2.64 -18.14
CA LEU A 19 -0.77 -2.21 -18.55
C LEU A 19 -0.08 -3.26 -19.42
N SER A 20 0.70 -2.78 -20.39
CA SER A 20 1.63 -3.63 -21.14
C SER A 20 2.70 -4.20 -20.20
N PRO A 21 3.33 -5.35 -20.53
CA PRO A 21 4.42 -5.91 -19.73
C PRO A 21 5.54 -4.90 -19.45
N LYS A 22 5.91 -4.08 -20.45
CA LYS A 22 6.84 -2.96 -20.30
C LYS A 22 6.47 -2.01 -19.17
N LEU A 23 5.22 -1.53 -19.18
CA LEU A 23 4.74 -0.57 -18.18
C LEU A 23 4.58 -1.23 -16.80
N LYS A 24 4.21 -2.51 -16.73
CA LYS A 24 4.21 -3.28 -15.47
C LYS A 24 5.61 -3.35 -14.86
N CYS A 25 6.62 -3.66 -15.68
CA CYS A 25 8.02 -3.65 -15.26
C CYS A 25 8.47 -2.26 -14.81
N LEU A 26 8.07 -1.20 -15.53
CA LEU A 26 8.38 0.18 -15.16
C LEU A 26 7.79 0.56 -13.79
N VAL A 27 6.50 0.25 -13.54
CA VAL A 27 5.84 0.48 -12.25
C VAL A 27 6.59 -0.21 -11.12
N LYS A 28 6.94 -1.49 -11.31
CA LYS A 28 7.70 -2.26 -10.33
C LYS A 28 9.08 -1.67 -10.09
N PHE A 29 9.82 -1.37 -11.16
CA PHE A 29 11.15 -0.78 -11.09
C PHE A 29 11.15 0.51 -10.26
N VAL A 30 10.20 1.43 -10.52
CA VAL A 30 10.11 2.69 -9.78
C VAL A 30 9.76 2.44 -8.31
N ARG A 31 8.80 1.57 -8.01
CA ARG A 31 8.44 1.19 -6.63
C ARG A 31 9.58 0.51 -5.88
N ASP A 32 10.45 -0.21 -6.59
CA ASP A 32 11.59 -0.92 -6.03
C ASP A 32 12.87 -0.05 -6.01
N LYS A 33 12.89 1.13 -6.63
CA LYS A 33 14.04 2.04 -6.65
C LYS A 33 13.79 3.38 -5.97
N CYS A 34 12.56 3.70 -5.60
CA CYS A 34 12.25 4.88 -4.79
C CYS A 34 12.92 4.82 -3.40
N ASP A 35 12.94 5.93 -2.68
CA ASP A 35 13.49 6.03 -1.34
C ASP A 35 12.50 5.56 -0.25
N LEU A 36 12.79 5.85 1.02
CA LEU A 36 11.90 5.49 2.14
C LEU A 36 10.58 6.26 2.13
N ALA A 37 10.55 7.46 1.54
CA ALA A 37 9.38 8.30 1.43
C ALA A 37 8.60 8.06 0.12
N GLY A 38 9.05 7.14 -0.74
CA GLY A 38 8.43 6.89 -2.04
C GLY A 38 8.82 7.91 -3.11
N ILE A 39 9.91 8.65 -2.93
CA ILE A 39 10.47 9.56 -3.93
C ILE A 39 11.49 8.80 -4.76
N TRP A 40 11.36 8.88 -6.08
CA TRP A 40 12.29 8.31 -7.04
C TRP A 40 12.99 9.43 -7.82
N SER A 41 14.32 9.44 -7.78
CA SER A 41 15.14 10.28 -8.66
C SER A 41 15.12 9.67 -10.07
N ILE A 42 14.61 10.43 -11.03
CA ILE A 42 14.38 9.97 -12.40
C ILE A 42 15.71 9.56 -13.02
N ASN A 43 15.79 8.30 -13.43
CA ASN A 43 16.90 7.79 -14.22
C ASN A 43 16.35 6.83 -15.27
N MET A 44 15.92 7.40 -16.40
CA MET A 44 15.31 6.63 -17.47
C MET A 44 16.29 5.75 -18.21
N SER A 45 17.54 6.17 -18.36
CA SER A 45 18.58 5.32 -18.94
C SER A 45 18.75 4.03 -18.13
N ALA A 46 18.80 4.13 -16.79
CA ALA A 46 18.85 2.94 -15.95
C ALA A 46 17.57 2.11 -16.02
N ALA A 47 16.39 2.75 -16.03
CA ALA A 47 15.13 2.03 -16.15
C ALA A 47 15.05 1.24 -17.47
N SER A 48 15.32 1.89 -18.60
CA SER A 48 15.32 1.27 -19.93
C SER A 48 16.34 0.13 -20.02
N PHE A 49 17.54 0.33 -19.49
CA PHE A 49 18.56 -0.71 -19.46
C PHE A 49 18.14 -1.95 -18.67
N ASN A 50 17.55 -1.77 -17.48
CA ASN A 50 17.11 -2.89 -16.65
C ASN A 50 15.86 -3.59 -17.20
N ILE A 51 14.96 -2.85 -17.87
CA ILE A 51 13.74 -3.40 -18.45
C ILE A 51 14.03 -4.10 -19.78
N GLY A 52 15.07 -3.68 -20.51
CA GLY A 52 15.42 -4.17 -21.83
C GLY A 52 14.62 -3.52 -22.97
N GLU A 53 13.87 -2.45 -22.66
CA GLU A 53 13.06 -1.69 -23.63
C GLU A 53 13.08 -0.20 -23.26
N GLU A 54 12.98 0.69 -24.25
CA GLU A 54 12.91 2.12 -23.98
C GLU A 54 11.61 2.51 -23.26
N VAL A 55 11.79 3.18 -22.13
CA VAL A 55 10.71 3.72 -21.30
C VAL A 55 10.86 5.23 -21.13
N THR A 56 9.73 5.93 -21.13
CA THR A 56 9.69 7.39 -21.06
C THR A 56 8.96 7.89 -19.81
N GLU A 57 9.29 9.11 -19.39
CA GLU A 57 8.67 9.74 -18.21
C GLU A 57 7.18 9.95 -18.42
N SER A 58 6.81 10.38 -19.64
CA SER A 58 5.44 10.58 -20.05
C SER A 58 4.58 9.32 -19.93
N GLU A 59 5.14 8.15 -20.22
CA GLU A 59 4.42 6.88 -20.06
C GLU A 59 4.13 6.60 -18.58
N LEU A 60 5.12 6.79 -17.70
CA LEU A 60 4.98 6.58 -16.27
C LEU A 60 3.93 7.51 -15.65
N LEU A 61 3.95 8.79 -16.01
CA LEU A 61 3.02 9.79 -15.49
C LEU A 61 1.58 9.61 -16.02
N LYS A 62 1.38 8.88 -17.12
CA LYS A 62 0.04 8.58 -17.66
C LYS A 62 -0.59 7.33 -17.04
N ILE A 63 0.15 6.54 -16.26
CA ILE A 63 -0.35 5.31 -15.65
C ILE A 63 -1.54 5.63 -14.74
N ASP A 64 -2.65 4.91 -14.95
CA ASP A 64 -3.90 5.10 -14.23
C ASP A 64 -4.37 6.56 -14.25
N ASN A 65 -4.25 7.23 -15.40
CA ASN A 65 -4.58 8.66 -15.56
C ASN A 65 -3.82 9.59 -14.59
N GLY A 66 -2.57 9.24 -14.23
CA GLY A 66 -1.73 10.05 -13.34
C GLY A 66 -2.02 9.87 -11.85
N LYS A 67 -2.78 8.83 -11.47
CA LYS A 67 -3.13 8.56 -10.07
C LYS A 67 -2.06 7.80 -9.30
N GLN A 68 -1.08 7.20 -9.97
CA GLN A 68 -0.05 6.38 -9.32
C GLN A 68 1.27 7.14 -9.10
N PHE A 69 1.58 8.12 -9.94
CA PHE A 69 2.87 8.83 -9.92
C PHE A 69 2.65 10.33 -10.10
N PHE A 70 3.33 11.11 -9.27
CA PHE A 70 3.26 12.57 -9.30
C PHE A 70 4.65 13.16 -9.42
N LYS A 71 4.88 13.99 -10.44
CA LYS A 71 6.11 14.77 -10.57
C LYS A 71 5.93 16.10 -9.84
N PHE A 72 6.78 16.37 -8.86
CA PHE A 72 6.73 17.58 -8.04
C PHE A 72 7.94 18.50 -8.24
N ASP A 73 9.02 17.98 -8.83
CA ASP A 73 10.29 18.69 -9.03
C ASP A 73 10.94 18.19 -10.34
N GLU A 74 11.87 18.97 -10.89
CA GLU A 74 12.64 18.58 -12.06
C GLU A 74 13.50 17.35 -11.72
N GLY A 75 13.11 16.19 -12.24
CA GLY A 75 13.85 14.95 -12.03
C GLY A 75 13.44 14.13 -10.81
N LYS A 76 12.34 14.45 -10.11
CA LYS A 76 11.81 13.62 -9.02
C LYS A 76 10.34 13.26 -9.19
N ILE A 77 10.04 11.99 -8.94
CA ILE A 77 8.68 11.45 -8.98
C ILE A 77 8.33 10.88 -7.61
N PHE A 78 7.16 11.25 -7.11
CA PHE A 78 6.55 10.68 -5.93
C PHE A 78 5.62 9.53 -6.31
N VAL A 79 5.77 8.40 -5.63
CA VAL A 79 4.89 7.23 -5.76
C VAL A 79 3.70 7.40 -4.80
N ILE A 80 2.52 7.64 -5.38
CA ILE A 80 1.30 7.90 -4.62
C ILE A 80 0.91 6.65 -3.82
N GLY A 81 0.50 6.84 -2.57
CA GLY A 81 0.10 5.76 -1.66
C GLY A 81 1.24 4.90 -1.11
N PHE A 82 2.50 5.16 -1.50
CA PHE A 82 3.64 4.36 -1.05
C PHE A 82 3.83 4.37 0.47
N ILE A 83 3.81 5.57 1.08
CA ILE A 83 4.00 5.72 2.53
C ILE A 83 2.88 5.03 3.29
N ASN A 84 1.63 5.26 2.88
CA ASN A 84 0.48 4.62 3.52
C ASN A 84 0.57 3.09 3.44
N PHE A 85 0.91 2.55 2.27
CA PHE A 85 1.06 1.11 2.10
C PHE A 85 2.19 0.51 2.95
N GLN A 86 3.35 1.17 3.04
CA GLN A 86 4.51 0.63 3.76
C GLN A 86 4.44 0.84 5.28
N TYR A 87 3.81 1.92 5.74
CA TYR A 87 3.92 2.39 7.14
C TYR A 87 2.56 2.72 7.79
N GLY A 88 1.47 2.71 7.03
CA GLY A 88 0.13 3.09 7.45
C GLY A 88 -0.18 4.59 7.32
N ASP A 89 -1.40 4.97 7.67
CA ASP A 89 -1.90 6.35 7.50
C ASP A 89 -1.14 7.38 8.35
N ASN A 90 -0.64 6.95 9.52
CA ASN A 90 -0.09 7.84 10.54
C ASN A 90 1.42 7.61 10.79
N LEU A 91 2.22 8.64 10.53
CA LEU A 91 3.66 8.62 10.82
C LEU A 91 3.94 8.98 12.28
N ASN A 92 4.30 7.96 13.08
CA ASN A 92 4.78 8.13 14.45
C ASN A 92 6.24 8.64 14.53
N VAL A 93 6.45 9.86 15.06
CA VAL A 93 7.77 10.49 15.26
C VAL A 93 8.68 9.71 16.21
N ALA A 94 8.15 8.84 17.08
CA ALA A 94 8.97 7.99 17.93
C ALA A 94 9.74 6.92 17.11
N SER A 95 9.21 6.52 15.95
CA SER A 95 9.88 5.54 15.09
C SER A 95 11.06 6.17 14.35
N PRO A 96 12.29 5.61 14.46
CA PRO A 96 13.46 6.10 13.71
C PRO A 96 13.25 6.11 12.20
N VAL A 97 12.47 5.15 11.67
CA VAL A 97 12.17 5.06 10.22
C VAL A 97 11.27 6.21 9.80
N HIS A 98 10.20 6.46 10.56
CA HIS A 98 9.28 7.56 10.27
C HIS A 98 9.95 8.93 10.39
N ARG A 99 10.87 9.12 11.35
CA ARG A 99 11.68 10.35 11.42
C ARG A 99 12.48 10.61 10.16
N LYS A 100 13.07 9.56 9.57
CA LYS A 100 13.78 9.69 8.29
C LYS A 100 12.85 10.06 7.15
N ILE A 101 11.67 9.44 7.09
CA ILE A 101 10.63 9.75 6.09
C ILE A 101 10.22 11.22 6.21
N LEU A 102 9.87 11.68 7.42
CA LEU A 102 9.51 13.07 7.68
C LEU A 102 10.64 14.05 7.32
N SER A 103 11.90 13.69 7.60
CA SER A 103 13.05 14.50 7.21
C SER A 103 13.20 14.60 5.69
N ILE A 104 12.98 13.51 4.95
CA ILE A 104 13.02 13.50 3.49
C ILE A 104 11.89 14.36 2.91
N LEU A 105 10.68 14.22 3.43
CA LEU A 105 9.52 15.00 2.99
C LEU A 105 9.73 16.50 3.23
N TYR A 106 10.19 16.88 4.43
CA TYR A 106 10.50 18.27 4.77
C TYR A 106 11.57 18.87 3.86
N LYS A 107 12.63 18.11 3.54
CA LYS A 107 13.70 18.56 2.64
C LYS A 107 13.25 18.77 1.19
N ASN A 108 12.19 18.07 0.77
CA ASN A 108 11.65 18.19 -0.58
C ASN A 108 10.40 19.10 -0.63
N GLU A 109 10.08 19.79 0.47
CA GLU A 109 8.93 20.69 0.58
C GLU A 109 7.59 20.01 0.25
N ILE A 110 7.49 18.71 0.55
CA ILE A 110 6.29 17.91 0.29
C ILE A 110 5.42 17.87 1.56
N ASP A 111 4.21 18.40 1.46
CA ASP A 111 3.19 18.18 2.49
C ASP A 111 2.50 16.82 2.29
N TYR A 112 2.77 15.90 3.23
CA TYR A 112 2.17 14.56 3.23
C TYR A 112 0.64 14.60 3.31
N LYS A 113 0.07 15.61 3.99
CA LYS A 113 -1.40 15.72 4.13
C LYS A 113 -2.08 16.02 2.79
N ASP A 114 -1.47 16.85 1.95
CA ASP A 114 -1.99 17.15 0.62
C ASP A 114 -1.95 15.92 -0.30
N LEU A 115 -0.88 15.14 -0.22
CA LEU A 115 -0.73 13.88 -0.97
C LEU A 115 -1.74 12.81 -0.55
N SER A 116 -2.01 12.68 0.75
CA SER A 116 -3.04 11.79 1.28
C SER A 116 -4.42 12.18 0.76
N ASN A 117 -4.72 13.48 0.69
CA ASN A 117 -6.00 13.98 0.19
C ASN A 117 -6.20 13.72 -1.30
N ARG A 118 -5.15 13.69 -2.13
CA ARG A 118 -5.27 13.28 -3.55
C ARG A 118 -5.74 11.84 -3.71
N VAL A 119 -5.33 10.94 -2.80
CA VAL A 119 -5.82 9.56 -2.74
C VAL A 119 -7.29 9.54 -2.31
N SER A 120 -7.65 10.30 -1.27
CA SER A 120 -9.04 10.41 -0.77
C SER A 120 -10.00 11.06 -1.77
N ASN A 121 -9.58 12.10 -2.48
CA ASN A 121 -10.40 12.80 -3.48
C ASN A 121 -10.66 11.92 -4.71
N THR A 122 -9.77 10.98 -5.01
CA THR A 122 -10.00 9.99 -6.07
C THR A 122 -11.02 8.93 -5.64
N LEU A 123 -10.97 8.50 -4.37
CA LEU A 123 -11.97 7.59 -3.77
C LEU A 123 -13.34 8.25 -3.64
N SER A 124 -13.40 9.52 -3.19
CA SER A 124 -14.66 10.26 -3.08
C SER A 124 -15.27 10.56 -4.44
N ASN A 125 -14.48 10.93 -5.46
CA ASN A 125 -14.97 11.12 -6.82
C ASN A 125 -15.43 9.80 -7.47
N SER A 126 -14.81 8.66 -7.13
CA SER A 126 -15.28 7.34 -7.58
C SER A 126 -16.62 6.95 -6.95
N LEU A 127 -16.86 7.31 -5.69
CA LEU A 127 -18.14 7.10 -5.03
C LEU A 127 -19.21 8.08 -5.54
N PHE A 128 -18.85 9.34 -5.78
CA PHE A 128 -19.75 10.36 -6.33
C PHE A 128 -20.18 10.03 -7.77
N ASN A 129 -19.28 9.48 -8.58
CA ASN A 129 -19.63 9.05 -9.94
C ASN A 129 -20.51 7.79 -9.96
N ARG A 130 -20.34 6.85 -9.00
CA ARG A 130 -21.25 5.69 -8.86
C ARG A 130 -22.67 6.12 -8.47
N LEU A 131 -22.80 7.08 -7.54
CA LEU A 131 -24.12 7.62 -7.18
C LEU A 131 -24.78 8.36 -8.35
N LYS A 132 -23.98 9.06 -9.17
CA LYS A 132 -24.48 9.81 -10.34
C LYS A 132 -24.89 8.92 -11.53
N GLU A 133 -24.37 7.70 -11.61
CA GLU A 133 -24.79 6.69 -12.58
C GLU A 133 -26.07 5.96 -12.15
N GLU A 134 -26.33 5.83 -10.84
CA GLU A 134 -27.59 5.27 -10.33
C GLU A 134 -28.77 6.27 -10.34
N ASP A 135 -28.51 7.58 -10.32
CA ASP A 135 -29.53 8.64 -10.33
C ASP A 135 -30.10 8.98 -11.74
N LYS A 136 -29.64 8.33 -12.81
CA LYS A 136 -30.13 8.61 -14.19
C LYS A 136 -31.20 7.68 -14.74
N ASP A 137 -31.62 6.66 -13.98
CA ASP A 137 -32.58 5.65 -14.47
C ASP A 137 -33.92 5.60 -13.72
N LYS A 138 -34.28 6.60 -12.91
CA LYS A 138 -35.61 6.66 -12.27
C LYS A 138 -36.21 8.07 -12.22
N ASP A 139 -36.48 8.64 -13.39
CA ASP A 139 -37.52 9.67 -13.53
C ASP A 139 -38.87 8.98 -13.84
N LYS A 140 -39.75 8.91 -12.84
CA LYS A 140 -41.22 9.08 -12.92
C LYS A 140 -41.89 8.67 -11.60
N GLU A 141 -42.29 9.67 -10.80
CA GLU A 141 -43.69 9.98 -10.43
C GLU A 141 -43.73 10.93 -9.21
N GLU A 142 -44.70 11.84 -9.26
CA GLU A 142 -44.85 13.07 -8.50
C GLU A 142 -45.40 12.89 -7.06
N ASP A 143 -45.12 13.94 -6.27
CA ASP A 143 -46.01 14.65 -5.33
C ASP A 143 -46.20 14.25 -3.85
N LYS A 144 -45.91 15.29 -3.02
CA LYS A 144 -46.58 15.81 -1.80
C LYS A 144 -46.10 15.45 -0.38
N GLU A 145 -45.60 16.53 0.24
CA GLU A 145 -45.94 17.13 1.55
C GLU A 145 -45.56 16.49 2.91
N THR A 146 -44.83 17.34 3.64
CA THR A 146 -44.94 17.69 5.07
C THR A 146 -44.26 16.88 6.18
N ASP A 147 -43.43 17.63 6.90
CA ASP A 147 -42.87 17.50 8.24
C ASP A 147 -43.59 16.57 9.24
N LYS A 148 -42.77 15.77 9.95
CA LYS A 148 -42.76 15.73 11.43
C LYS A 148 -41.56 14.94 11.96
N GLU A 149 -40.83 15.59 12.86
CA GLU A 149 -39.88 15.00 13.79
C GLU A 149 -40.52 13.84 14.59
N LYS A 150 -39.72 12.79 14.86
CA LYS A 150 -39.59 12.19 16.19
C LYS A 150 -38.44 11.18 16.24
N ASP A 151 -37.60 11.40 17.25
CA ASP A 151 -36.58 10.49 17.76
C ASP A 151 -37.07 9.05 17.90
N SER A 152 -36.21 8.08 17.60
CA SER A 152 -35.80 7.04 18.55
C SER A 152 -34.91 5.95 17.91
N GLU A 153 -33.90 5.55 18.68
CA GLU A 153 -33.15 4.28 18.62
C GLU A 153 -31.97 4.15 17.66
N SER A 154 -30.87 4.76 18.10
CA SER A 154 -29.51 4.27 17.85
C SER A 154 -29.39 2.79 18.28
N LYS A 155 -29.54 1.86 17.34
CA LYS A 155 -29.14 0.47 17.54
C LYS A 155 -27.62 0.39 17.62
N ASN A 156 -27.12 0.45 18.85
CA ASN A 156 -25.77 0.09 19.24
C ASN A 156 -25.47 -1.36 18.81
N PHE A 157 -24.89 -1.55 17.63
CA PHE A 157 -24.24 -2.81 17.28
C PHE A 157 -22.94 -2.91 18.08
N LYS A 158 -23.02 -3.58 19.24
CA LYS A 158 -21.83 -4.08 19.93
C LYS A 158 -21.16 -5.09 19.01
N ILE A 159 -20.04 -4.71 18.40
CA ILE A 159 -19.12 -5.66 17.79
C ILE A 159 -18.48 -6.43 18.94
N GLU A 160 -19.01 -7.63 19.22
CA GLU A 160 -18.33 -8.56 20.11
C GLU A 160 -16.97 -8.90 19.50
N LYS A 161 -15.90 -8.60 20.23
CA LYS A 161 -14.56 -9.11 19.89
C LYS A 161 -14.68 -10.64 19.75
N PRO A 162 -14.14 -11.26 18.69
CA PRO A 162 -14.18 -12.70 18.56
C PRO A 162 -13.61 -13.32 19.84
N LYS A 163 -14.41 -14.18 20.49
CA LYS A 163 -13.99 -14.92 21.67
C LYS A 163 -12.70 -15.65 21.31
N ARG A 164 -11.60 -15.29 21.99
CA ARG A 164 -10.34 -16.02 21.87
C ARG A 164 -10.65 -17.47 22.20
N VAL A 165 -10.43 -18.36 21.23
CA VAL A 165 -10.49 -19.80 21.42
C VAL A 165 -9.55 -20.13 22.59
N PRO A 166 -9.99 -20.93 23.59
CA PRO A 166 -9.14 -21.33 24.71
C PRO A 166 -7.83 -21.94 24.18
N SER A 167 -6.71 -21.55 24.79
CA SER A 167 -5.34 -21.83 24.33
C SER A 167 -4.89 -23.28 24.47
N THR A 168 -5.78 -24.27 24.38
CA THR A 168 -5.48 -25.66 24.75
C THR A 168 -5.49 -26.65 23.58
N THR A 169 -5.47 -26.16 22.34
CA THR A 169 -5.32 -27.03 21.14
C THR A 169 -4.09 -26.70 20.30
N TYR A 170 -3.06 -26.11 20.93
CA TYR A 170 -1.76 -25.87 20.29
C TYR A 170 -0.55 -26.38 21.10
N ASP A 171 -0.73 -27.17 22.16
CA ASP A 171 0.42 -27.61 22.96
C ASP A 171 1.21 -28.74 22.31
N LYS A 172 0.56 -29.76 21.73
CA LYS A 172 1.28 -30.93 21.19
C LYS A 172 2.19 -30.60 20.01
N PHE A 173 1.76 -29.73 19.10
CA PHE A 173 2.58 -29.34 17.95
C PHE A 173 3.76 -28.46 18.37
N THR A 174 3.52 -27.51 19.28
CA THR A 174 4.55 -26.58 19.72
C THR A 174 5.63 -27.30 20.54
N GLN A 175 5.24 -28.25 21.41
CA GLN A 175 6.21 -29.13 22.08
C GLN A 175 7.00 -29.98 21.08
N ALA A 176 6.32 -30.63 20.13
CA ALA A 176 6.99 -31.47 19.14
C ALA A 176 7.99 -30.68 18.27
N TRP A 177 7.67 -29.42 17.94
CA TRP A 177 8.56 -28.53 17.20
C TRP A 177 9.80 -28.12 18.02
N PHE A 178 9.63 -27.78 19.31
CA PHE A 178 10.75 -27.49 20.20
C PHE A 178 11.64 -28.71 20.46
N ASP A 179 11.05 -29.90 20.58
CA ASP A 179 11.78 -31.14 20.80
C ASP A 179 12.59 -31.56 19.56
N TRP A 180 12.02 -31.40 18.36
CA TRP A 180 12.74 -31.59 17.10
C TRP A 180 13.90 -30.59 16.94
N HIS A 181 13.68 -29.31 17.26
CA HIS A 181 14.73 -28.30 17.15
C HIS A 181 15.90 -28.55 18.12
N LYS A 182 15.64 -29.15 19.29
CA LYS A 182 16.69 -29.55 20.25
C LYS A 182 17.44 -30.80 19.83
N SER A 183 16.86 -31.70 19.03
CA SER A 183 17.51 -32.94 18.61
C SER A 183 18.50 -32.73 17.46
N GLU A 184 18.28 -31.75 16.58
CA GLU A 184 19.18 -31.48 15.44
C GLU A 184 20.45 -30.69 15.81
N PHE A 185 20.49 -30.03 16.98
CA PHE A 185 21.65 -29.24 17.41
C PHE A 185 22.56 -29.97 18.42
N LYS A 186 22.74 -31.29 18.25
CA LYS A 186 23.87 -32.04 18.81
C LYS A 186 24.83 -32.45 17.70
N PHE A 187 25.46 -31.45 17.09
CA PHE A 187 26.64 -31.68 16.26
C PHE A 187 27.85 -31.76 17.20
N GLU A 188 28.20 -32.96 17.66
CA GLU A 188 29.49 -33.18 18.31
C GLU A 188 30.60 -33.07 17.27
N PRO A 189 31.55 -32.14 17.41
CA PRO A 189 32.68 -32.07 16.50
C PRO A 189 33.63 -33.24 16.80
N LYS A 190 33.63 -34.26 15.94
CA LYS A 190 34.70 -35.26 15.89
C LYS A 190 35.96 -34.60 15.34
N PHE A 191 36.73 -33.92 16.20
CA PHE A 191 38.11 -33.57 15.88
C PHE A 191 38.99 -34.80 16.10
N ALA A 192 39.54 -35.28 14.98
CA ALA A 192 40.56 -36.31 14.94
C ALA A 192 41.85 -35.79 15.61
N GLY A 193 42.19 -36.35 16.77
CA GLY A 193 43.54 -36.27 17.32
C GLY A 193 44.43 -37.25 16.57
N ARG A 194 45.31 -36.72 15.72
CA ARG A 194 46.45 -37.43 15.15
C ARG A 194 47.70 -36.66 15.59
N GLU A 195 48.30 -37.11 16.69
CA GLU A 195 49.70 -36.91 17.04
C GLU A 195 50.24 -38.25 17.55
#